data_AF-A0A971WAR1-F1
#
_entry.id   AF-A0A971WAR1-F1
#
_cell.length_a   1.000
_cell.length_b   1.000
_cell.length_c   1.000
_cell.angle_alpha   90.00
_cell.angle_beta   90.00
_cell.angle_gamma   90.00
#
_symmetry.space_group_name_H-M   'P 1'
#
loop_
_entity.id
_entity.type
_entity.pdbx_description
1 polymer ?
#
loop_
_entity_poly.entity_id
_entity_poly.type
_entity_poly.pdbx_seq_one_letter_code
_entity_poly.pdbx_strand_id
1 'polypeptide(L)'
;MSTEMVWTENKIYQKTPLSDQWIVQDLLDGDMMEKLTGMLQTTPQQSLEMMRKFGILYVFGDDAEFNGQEYYTIYNYVDSATFKKILTEFMADFDLSGLLSGLKGTAGQDEAEMADSMDGFEQVLEQLYATMEINYYVDTYINKETLLTDRMIFNMEMKYELDETISPEGAVSFEMAMSGDFELYDFGGEVKIPDVSGAITQEEFLEQMMKKMEITEE
;
A
#
# COMPACT_ATOMS: atom_id res chain seq x y z
N MET A 1 0.42 -11.84 17.71
CA MET A 1 1.75 -11.60 17.10
C MET A 1 1.61 -10.34 16.27
N SER A 2 2.44 -9.33 16.50
CA SER A 2 2.37 -8.03 15.83
C SER A 2 3.72 -7.68 15.22
N THR A 3 3.70 -7.17 14.00
CA THR A 3 4.87 -6.54 13.38
C THR A 3 4.84 -5.05 13.73
N GLU A 4 5.99 -4.49 14.10
CA GLU A 4 6.14 -3.04 14.25
C GLU A 4 6.91 -2.51 13.04
N MET A 5 6.52 -1.33 12.55
CA MET A 5 7.18 -0.68 11.42
C MET A 5 7.40 0.80 11.70
N VAL A 6 8.55 1.32 11.26
CA VAL A 6 8.85 2.75 11.23
C VAL A 6 9.27 3.09 9.81
N TRP A 7 8.66 4.13 9.25
CA TRP A 7 8.94 4.58 7.89
C TRP A 7 9.54 5.98 7.98
N THR A 8 10.69 6.17 7.38
CA THR A 8 11.33 7.48 7.18
C THR A 8 11.38 7.78 5.68
N GLU A 9 11.82 8.99 5.31
CA GLU A 9 11.86 9.43 3.90
C GLU A 9 12.56 8.45 2.96
N ASN A 10 13.60 7.76 3.44
CA ASN A 10 14.44 6.89 2.64
C ASN A 10 14.63 5.48 3.21
N LYS A 11 13.96 5.11 4.31
CA LYS A 11 14.15 3.82 4.96
C LYS A 11 12.86 3.28 5.55
N ILE A 12 12.73 1.96 5.52
CA ILE A 12 11.72 1.23 6.28
C ILE A 12 12.46 0.39 7.33
N TYR A 13 12.03 0.53 8.57
CA TYR A 13 12.46 -0.31 9.68
C TYR A 13 11.30 -1.22 10.06
N GLN A 14 11.57 -2.50 10.24
CA GLN A 14 10.58 -3.47 10.66
C GLN A 14 11.09 -4.35 11.79
N LYS A 15 10.21 -4.70 12.72
CA LYS A 15 10.48 -5.67 13.78
C LYS A 15 9.43 -6.77 13.67
N THR A 16 9.90 -7.98 13.36
CA THR A 16 9.01 -9.12 13.14
C THR A 16 8.63 -9.78 14.47
N PRO A 17 7.52 -10.52 14.54
CA PRO A 17 7.15 -11.25 15.77
C PRO A 17 8.18 -12.32 16.20
N LEU A 18 9.11 -12.69 15.32
CA LEU A 18 10.12 -13.74 15.55
C LEU A 18 11.38 -13.21 16.23
N SER A 19 11.58 -11.89 16.25
CA SER A 19 12.79 -11.27 16.79
C SER A 19 12.53 -9.84 17.23
N ASP A 20 13.04 -9.46 18.41
CA ASP A 20 13.02 -8.07 18.88
C ASP A 20 14.01 -7.15 18.14
N GLN A 21 14.75 -7.70 17.17
CA GLN A 21 15.71 -6.98 16.36
C GLN A 21 15.01 -6.16 15.26
N TRP A 22 15.30 -4.85 15.23
CA TRP A 22 14.93 -4.01 14.10
C TRP A 22 15.75 -4.35 12.87
N ILE A 23 15.07 -4.47 11.74
CA ILE A 23 15.64 -4.73 10.43
C ILE A 23 15.41 -3.48 9.57
N VAL A 24 16.46 -2.94 8.96
CA VAL A 24 16.39 -1.76 8.10
C VAL A 24 16.50 -2.15 6.62
N GLN A 25 15.68 -1.51 5.80
CA GLN A 25 15.73 -1.56 4.35
C GLN A 25 15.77 -0.13 3.79
N ASP A 26 16.73 0.14 2.91
CA ASP A 26 16.77 1.40 2.17
C ASP A 26 15.68 1.42 1.09
N LEU A 27 14.96 2.54 1.01
CA LEU A 27 14.07 2.84 -0.10
C LEU A 27 14.89 3.53 -1.19
N LEU A 28 14.89 2.94 -2.39
CA LEU A 28 15.67 3.46 -3.51
C LEU A 28 15.08 4.74 -4.11
N ASP A 29 13.82 5.07 -3.80
CA ASP A 29 13.17 6.31 -4.23
C ASP A 29 12.43 6.96 -3.04
N GLY A 30 12.92 8.12 -2.59
CA GLY A 30 12.34 8.88 -1.49
C GLY A 30 11.00 9.54 -1.84
N ASP A 31 10.74 9.76 -3.12
CA ASP A 31 9.51 10.41 -3.60
C ASP A 31 8.29 9.48 -3.47
N MET A 32 8.52 8.17 -3.41
CA MET A 32 7.44 7.19 -3.27
C MET A 32 6.65 7.40 -1.97
N MET A 33 7.36 7.69 -0.88
CA MET A 33 6.74 7.85 0.43
C MET A 33 5.97 9.15 0.56
N GLU A 34 6.51 10.23 0.01
CA GLU A 34 5.81 11.51 -0.06
C GLU A 34 4.52 11.39 -0.89
N LYS A 35 4.56 10.69 -2.02
CA LYS A 35 3.37 10.46 -2.88
C LYS A 35 2.31 9.60 -2.18
N LEU A 36 2.70 8.52 -1.50
CA LEU A 36 1.77 7.66 -0.74
C LEU A 36 1.14 8.39 0.44
N THR A 37 1.94 9.15 1.21
CA THR A 37 1.43 9.96 2.32
C THR A 37 0.52 11.09 1.85
N GLY A 38 0.87 11.75 0.74
CA GLY A 38 0.03 12.75 0.09
C GLY A 38 -1.31 12.21 -0.39
N MET A 39 -1.36 10.94 -0.83
CA MET A 39 -2.62 10.28 -1.22
C MET A 39 -3.53 10.02 -0.01
N LEU A 40 -2.99 9.51 1.09
CA LEU A 40 -3.75 9.26 2.31
C LEU A 40 -4.27 10.55 2.95
N GLN A 41 -3.59 11.68 2.72
CA GLN A 41 -3.94 12.99 3.25
C GLN A 41 -4.57 13.91 2.18
N THR A 42 -5.38 13.32 1.29
CA THR A 42 -6.05 14.08 0.24
C THR A 42 -6.94 15.18 0.84
N THR A 43 -6.60 16.43 0.55
CA THR A 43 -7.41 17.60 0.91
C THR A 43 -8.69 17.68 0.06
N PRO A 44 -9.76 18.36 0.53
CA PRO A 44 -10.96 18.57 -0.28
C PRO A 44 -10.70 19.20 -1.66
N GLN A 45 -9.70 20.09 -1.75
CA GLN A 45 -9.27 20.69 -3.02
C GLN A 45 -8.66 19.65 -3.96
N GLN A 46 -7.79 18.76 -3.46
CA GLN A 46 -7.24 17.65 -4.23
C GLN A 46 -8.32 16.66 -4.65
N SER A 47 -9.33 16.38 -3.81
CA SER A 47 -10.50 15.58 -4.19
C SER A 47 -11.27 16.20 -5.36
N LEU A 48 -11.47 17.53 -5.36
CA LEU A 48 -12.11 18.24 -6.46
C LEU A 48 -11.26 18.24 -7.75
N GLU A 49 -9.94 18.25 -7.62
CA GLU A 49 -9.04 18.07 -8.77
C GLU A 49 -9.13 16.66 -9.34
N MET A 50 -9.19 15.65 -8.48
CA MET A 50 -9.41 14.26 -8.91
C MET A 50 -10.79 14.08 -9.57
N MET A 51 -11.84 14.71 -9.04
CA MET A 51 -13.16 14.79 -9.70
C MET A 51 -13.04 15.33 -11.12
N ARG A 52 -12.33 16.45 -11.31
CA ARG A 52 -12.19 17.09 -12.62
C ARG A 52 -11.34 16.28 -13.59
N LYS A 53 -10.23 15.70 -13.10
CA LYS A 53 -9.24 14.99 -13.93
C LYS A 53 -9.73 13.58 -14.32
N PHE A 54 -10.37 12.89 -13.38
CA PHE A 54 -10.74 11.48 -13.54
C PHE A 54 -12.24 11.25 -13.67
N GLY A 55 -13.08 12.25 -13.36
CA GLY A 55 -14.53 12.10 -13.43
C GLY A 55 -15.13 11.41 -12.21
N ILE A 56 -14.39 11.32 -11.09
CA ILE A 56 -14.88 10.73 -9.84
C ILE A 56 -16.12 11.49 -9.38
N LEU A 57 -17.22 10.79 -9.18
CA LEU A 57 -18.46 11.39 -8.72
C LEU A 57 -18.47 11.42 -7.19
N TYR A 58 -18.60 12.63 -6.64
CA TYR A 58 -18.82 12.86 -5.22
C TYR A 58 -20.29 13.22 -5.00
N VAL A 59 -20.97 12.43 -4.16
CA VAL A 59 -22.37 12.64 -3.76
C VAL A 59 -22.36 13.10 -2.32
N PHE A 60 -22.88 14.30 -2.07
CA PHE A 60 -23.10 14.80 -0.72
C PHE A 60 -24.34 14.11 -0.14
N GLY A 61 -24.14 13.37 0.94
CA GLY A 61 -25.21 12.66 1.62
C GLY A 61 -25.92 13.54 2.66
N ASP A 62 -26.83 12.92 3.39
CA ASP A 62 -27.41 13.53 4.59
C ASP A 62 -26.36 13.58 5.71
N ASP A 63 -26.51 14.55 6.61
CA ASP A 63 -25.67 14.64 7.79
C ASP A 63 -25.80 13.36 8.64
N ALA A 64 -24.68 12.92 9.22
CA ALA A 64 -24.61 11.74 10.07
C ALA A 64 -24.26 12.12 11.52
N GLU A 65 -24.70 11.31 12.48
CA GLU A 65 -24.35 11.48 13.89
C GLU A 65 -23.82 10.16 14.46
N PHE A 66 -22.62 10.20 15.06
CA PHE A 66 -22.05 9.08 15.78
C PHE A 66 -21.59 9.55 17.16
N ASN A 67 -22.01 8.86 18.23
CA ASN A 67 -21.62 9.17 19.61
C ASN A 67 -21.84 10.65 20.01
N GLY A 68 -22.86 11.31 19.45
CA GLY A 68 -23.16 12.72 19.69
C GLY A 68 -22.31 13.72 18.89
N GLN A 69 -21.40 13.25 18.04
CA GLN A 69 -20.66 14.06 17.08
C GLN A 69 -21.38 14.08 15.73
N GLU A 70 -21.60 15.28 15.20
CA GLU A 70 -22.22 15.47 13.89
C GLU A 70 -21.16 15.53 12.76
N TYR A 71 -21.55 14.99 11.60
CA TYR A 71 -20.71 14.85 10.42
C TYR A 71 -21.42 15.30 9.15
N TYR A 72 -20.68 15.91 8.24
CA TYR A 72 -21.03 15.93 6.81
C TYR A 72 -20.60 14.61 6.17
N THR A 73 -21.40 14.08 5.25
CA THR A 73 -21.12 12.83 4.54
C THR A 73 -20.83 13.07 3.06
N ILE A 74 -19.82 12.37 2.56
CA ILE A 74 -19.48 12.35 1.14
C ILE A 74 -19.33 10.91 0.71
N TYR A 75 -20.09 10.51 -0.30
CA TYR A 75 -20.00 9.20 -0.92
C TYR A 75 -19.32 9.33 -2.28
N ASN A 76 -18.36 8.46 -2.57
CA ASN A 76 -17.75 8.39 -3.89
C ASN A 76 -17.65 6.97 -4.39
N TYR A 77 -17.83 6.85 -5.71
CA TYR A 77 -17.67 5.61 -6.46
C TYR A 77 -16.64 5.82 -7.56
N VAL A 78 -15.72 4.87 -7.66
CA VAL A 78 -14.71 4.81 -8.72
C VAL A 78 -14.91 3.48 -9.43
N ASP A 79 -15.36 3.57 -10.69
CA ASP A 79 -15.46 2.41 -11.57
C ASP A 79 -14.08 1.94 -12.05
N SER A 80 -14.03 0.75 -12.63
CA SER A 80 -12.77 0.13 -13.03
C SER A 80 -12.00 0.91 -14.09
N ALA A 81 -12.68 1.56 -15.04
CA ALA A 81 -11.99 2.33 -16.08
C ALA A 81 -11.36 3.58 -15.48
N THR A 82 -12.09 4.25 -14.58
CA THR A 82 -11.59 5.40 -13.84
C THR A 82 -10.43 5.00 -12.92
N PHE A 83 -10.54 3.88 -12.20
CA PHE A 83 -9.47 3.35 -11.34
C PHE A 83 -8.21 3.05 -12.14
N LYS A 84 -8.32 2.34 -13.28
CA LYS A 84 -7.17 2.07 -14.16
C LYS A 84 -6.51 3.35 -14.63
N LYS A 85 -7.28 4.35 -15.04
CA LYS A 85 -6.75 5.66 -15.45
C LYS A 85 -5.98 6.35 -14.32
N ILE A 86 -6.52 6.33 -13.09
CA ILE A 86 -5.83 6.87 -11.91
C ILE A 86 -4.52 6.11 -11.68
N LEU A 87 -4.58 4.77 -11.69
CA LEU A 87 -3.41 3.93 -11.49
C LEU A 87 -2.34 4.18 -12.57
N THR A 88 -2.69 4.25 -13.85
CA THR A 88 -1.73 4.54 -14.93
C THR A 88 -1.06 5.89 -14.75
N GLU A 89 -1.83 6.93 -14.44
CA GLU A 89 -1.29 8.28 -14.24
C GLU A 89 -0.40 8.35 -13.00
N PHE A 90 -0.78 7.61 -11.94
CA PHE A 90 0.03 7.52 -10.75
C PHE A 90 1.33 6.76 -11.07
N MET A 91 1.23 5.54 -11.59
CA MET A 91 2.35 4.65 -11.94
C MET A 91 3.28 5.19 -13.02
N ALA A 92 2.80 6.05 -13.93
CA ALA A 92 3.64 6.73 -14.92
C ALA A 92 4.74 7.58 -14.26
N ASP A 93 4.48 8.07 -13.05
CA ASP A 93 5.42 8.86 -12.26
C ASP A 93 6.21 8.00 -11.23
N PHE A 94 6.04 6.67 -11.23
CA PHE A 94 6.80 5.75 -10.37
C PHE A 94 7.88 5.01 -11.15
N ASP A 95 9.11 5.02 -10.63
CA ASP A 95 10.16 4.12 -11.08
C ASP A 95 9.96 2.72 -10.47
N LEU A 96 9.12 1.91 -11.12
CA LEU A 96 8.95 0.49 -10.78
C LEU A 96 10.28 -0.28 -10.77
N SER A 97 11.27 0.13 -11.58
CA SER A 97 12.60 -0.48 -11.60
C SER A 97 13.39 -0.18 -10.32
N GLY A 98 13.22 1.02 -9.76
CA GLY A 98 13.72 1.42 -8.45
C GLY A 98 13.13 0.60 -7.31
N LEU A 99 11.80 0.42 -7.27
CA LEU A 99 11.15 -0.44 -6.27
C LEU A 99 11.66 -1.89 -6.35
N LEU A 100 11.71 -2.43 -7.56
CA LEU A 100 12.16 -3.80 -7.80
C LEU A 100 13.63 -3.99 -7.43
N SER A 101 14.48 -2.99 -7.67
CA SER A 101 15.88 -3.04 -7.23
C SER A 101 16.08 -2.94 -5.72
N GLY A 102 15.14 -2.35 -4.98
CA GLY A 102 15.15 -2.36 -3.52
C GLY A 102 14.82 -3.75 -2.95
N LEU A 103 14.06 -4.53 -3.71
CA LEU A 103 13.81 -5.95 -3.45
C LEU A 103 14.99 -6.84 -3.93
N LYS A 104 15.78 -6.42 -4.94
CA LYS A 104 17.00 -7.13 -5.41
C LYS A 104 18.05 -7.34 -4.31
N GLY A 105 18.11 -6.46 -3.30
CA GLY A 105 19.04 -6.61 -2.17
C GLY A 105 18.66 -7.72 -1.17
N THR A 106 17.54 -8.42 -1.38
CA THR A 106 16.97 -9.36 -0.39
C THR A 106 17.14 -10.83 -0.76
N ALA A 107 17.49 -11.15 -2.01
CA ALA A 107 17.69 -12.53 -2.46
C ALA A 107 19.14 -12.73 -2.88
N GLY A 108 19.90 -13.50 -2.09
CA GLY A 108 21.23 -13.98 -2.47
C GLY A 108 21.16 -15.05 -3.56
N GLN A 109 20.43 -14.79 -4.66
CA GLN A 109 20.26 -15.70 -5.79
C GLN A 109 21.11 -15.27 -6.99
N ASP A 110 21.57 -16.26 -7.76
CA ASP A 110 22.37 -16.07 -8.98
C ASP A 110 21.64 -15.15 -9.99
N GLU A 111 22.41 -14.27 -10.64
CA GLU A 111 21.93 -13.23 -11.57
C GLU A 111 21.03 -13.76 -12.71
N ALA A 112 21.18 -15.04 -13.08
CA ALA A 112 20.43 -15.68 -14.16
C ALA A 112 19.02 -16.18 -13.75
N GLU A 113 18.84 -16.70 -12.53
CA GLU A 113 17.51 -17.07 -12.02
C GLU A 113 16.70 -15.82 -11.63
N MET A 114 17.41 -14.73 -11.27
CA MET A 114 16.78 -13.44 -10.98
C MET A 114 16.24 -12.72 -12.22
N ALA A 115 16.90 -12.84 -13.38
CA ALA A 115 16.40 -12.27 -14.63
C ALA A 115 15.07 -12.91 -15.06
N ASP A 116 14.96 -14.23 -14.95
CA ASP A 116 13.73 -14.99 -15.24
C ASP A 116 12.61 -14.63 -14.24
N SER A 117 12.95 -14.42 -12.96
CA SER A 117 11.97 -13.97 -11.95
C SER A 117 11.48 -12.53 -12.15
N MET A 118 12.31 -11.66 -12.75
CA MET A 118 11.94 -10.28 -13.06
C MET A 118 11.02 -10.19 -14.28
N ASP A 119 11.36 -10.90 -15.36
CA ASP A 119 10.51 -10.97 -16.56
C ASP A 119 9.15 -11.62 -16.24
N GLY A 120 9.13 -12.63 -15.36
CA GLY A 120 7.89 -13.21 -14.85
C GLY A 120 7.05 -12.22 -14.05
N PHE A 121 7.65 -11.42 -13.16
CA PHE A 121 6.91 -10.43 -12.36
C PHE A 121 6.29 -9.30 -13.18
N GLU A 122 7.03 -8.79 -14.18
CA GLU A 122 6.52 -7.77 -15.09
C GLU A 122 5.32 -8.29 -15.90
N GLN A 123 5.41 -9.53 -16.40
CA GLN A 123 4.28 -10.18 -17.09
C GLN A 123 3.06 -10.38 -16.18
N VAL A 124 3.26 -10.73 -14.89
CA VAL A 124 2.16 -10.80 -13.92
C VAL A 124 1.50 -9.43 -13.74
N LEU A 125 2.28 -8.35 -13.60
CA LEU A 125 1.74 -7.01 -13.44
C LEU A 125 0.99 -6.52 -14.67
N GLU A 126 1.55 -6.74 -15.87
CA GLU A 126 0.89 -6.40 -17.14
C GLU A 126 -0.44 -7.13 -17.30
N GLN A 127 -0.45 -8.43 -17.01
CA GLN A 127 -1.65 -9.25 -17.05
C GLN A 127 -2.68 -8.79 -16.02
N LEU A 128 -2.26 -8.58 -14.78
CA LEU A 128 -3.15 -8.09 -13.72
C LEU A 128 -3.76 -6.76 -14.16
N TYR A 129 -2.96 -5.81 -14.66
CA TYR A 129 -3.49 -4.54 -15.17
C TYR A 129 -4.47 -4.72 -16.34
N ALA A 130 -4.20 -5.65 -17.27
CA ALA A 130 -5.06 -5.92 -18.41
C ALA A 130 -6.43 -6.50 -18.00
N THR A 131 -6.44 -7.50 -17.11
CA THR A 131 -7.64 -8.28 -16.75
C THR A 131 -8.36 -7.74 -15.51
N MET A 132 -7.74 -6.83 -14.76
CA MET A 132 -8.29 -6.32 -13.52
C MET A 132 -9.59 -5.54 -13.75
N GLU A 133 -10.60 -5.85 -12.96
CA GLU A 133 -11.81 -5.07 -12.80
C GLU A 133 -11.90 -4.65 -11.34
N ILE A 134 -11.96 -3.35 -11.07
CA ILE A 134 -12.10 -2.81 -9.70
C ILE A 134 -13.31 -1.91 -9.61
N ASN A 135 -14.17 -2.16 -8.63
CA ASN A 135 -15.18 -1.22 -8.19
C ASN A 135 -14.82 -0.77 -6.77
N TYR A 136 -14.69 0.53 -6.58
CA TYR A 136 -14.27 1.09 -5.30
C TYR A 136 -15.28 2.12 -4.80
N TYR A 137 -15.77 1.92 -3.58
CA TYR A 137 -16.73 2.76 -2.90
C TYR A 137 -16.10 3.29 -1.62
N VAL A 138 -16.25 4.59 -1.35
CA VAL A 138 -15.79 5.20 -0.11
C VAL A 138 -16.86 6.14 0.43
N ASP A 139 -17.11 6.00 1.72
CA ASP A 139 -17.93 6.88 2.53
C ASP A 139 -16.99 7.67 3.43
N THR A 140 -17.00 8.99 3.29
CA THR A 140 -16.15 9.91 4.06
C THR A 140 -17.01 10.70 5.04
N TYR A 141 -16.57 10.78 6.29
CA TYR A 141 -17.26 11.47 7.38
C TYR A 141 -16.40 12.64 7.88
N ILE A 142 -16.88 13.87 7.65
CA ILE A 142 -16.17 15.11 7.99
C ILE A 142 -16.81 15.72 9.22
N ASN A 143 -16.04 15.86 10.29
CA ASN A 143 -16.50 16.43 11.56
C ASN A 143 -16.97 17.87 11.36
N LYS A 144 -18.21 18.19 11.76
CA LYS A 144 -18.76 19.55 11.53
C LYS A 144 -18.07 20.64 12.35
N GLU A 145 -17.47 20.31 13.49
CA GLU A 145 -16.80 21.28 14.35
C GLU A 145 -15.36 21.57 13.89
N THR A 146 -14.60 20.51 13.60
CA THR A 146 -13.17 20.64 13.22
C THR A 146 -12.96 20.80 11.72
N LEU A 147 -13.95 20.39 10.91
CA LEU A 147 -13.89 20.30 9.45
C LEU A 147 -12.83 19.32 8.92
N LEU A 148 -12.38 18.39 9.77
CA LEU A 148 -11.44 17.33 9.42
C LEU A 148 -12.18 16.01 9.16
N THR A 149 -11.60 15.16 8.32
CA THR A 149 -12.09 13.80 8.09
C THR A 149 -11.73 12.91 9.27
N ASP A 150 -12.71 12.51 10.08
CA ASP A 150 -12.46 11.64 11.24
C ASP A 150 -12.59 10.16 10.88
N ARG A 151 -13.38 9.83 9.85
CA ARG A 151 -13.66 8.44 9.49
C ARG A 151 -13.84 8.25 7.99
N MET A 152 -13.35 7.12 7.48
CA MET A 152 -13.60 6.67 6.12
C MET A 152 -13.94 5.19 6.11
N ILE A 153 -15.01 4.81 5.43
CA ILE A 153 -15.38 3.41 5.23
C ILE A 153 -15.24 3.13 3.75
N PHE A 154 -14.54 2.07 3.37
CA PHE A 154 -14.42 1.68 1.97
C PHE A 154 -14.88 0.25 1.73
N ASN A 155 -15.38 0.02 0.52
CA ASN A 155 -15.65 -1.30 -0.03
C ASN A 155 -15.02 -1.38 -1.42
N MET A 156 -14.30 -2.46 -1.69
CA MET A 156 -13.66 -2.72 -2.95
C MET A 156 -14.04 -4.11 -3.43
N GLU A 157 -14.49 -4.21 -4.66
CA GLU A 157 -14.63 -5.47 -5.38
C GLU A 157 -13.59 -5.50 -6.48
N MET A 158 -12.74 -6.51 -6.46
CA MET A 158 -11.68 -6.72 -7.43
C MET A 158 -11.84 -8.07 -8.10
N LYS A 159 -11.72 -8.11 -9.42
CA LYS A 159 -11.58 -9.33 -10.20
C LYS A 159 -10.35 -9.24 -11.06
N TYR A 160 -9.60 -10.32 -11.23
CA TYR A 160 -8.53 -10.39 -12.22
C TYR A 160 -8.32 -11.84 -12.64
N GLU A 161 -7.68 -12.03 -13.78
CA GLU A 161 -7.39 -13.33 -14.36
C GLU A 161 -5.90 -13.45 -14.64
N LEU A 162 -5.34 -14.58 -14.25
CA LEU A 162 -4.00 -15.02 -14.65
C LEU A 162 -4.17 -16.14 -15.67
N ASP A 163 -3.57 -15.99 -16.85
CA ASP A 163 -3.69 -16.99 -17.91
C ASP A 163 -2.60 -18.06 -17.81
N GLU A 164 -2.57 -18.94 -18.81
CA GLU A 164 -1.67 -20.10 -18.86
C GLU A 164 -0.19 -19.72 -19.00
N THR A 165 0.13 -18.46 -19.33
CA THR A 165 1.52 -17.97 -19.39
C THR A 165 2.10 -17.79 -17.99
N ILE A 166 1.26 -17.47 -17.00
CA ILE A 166 1.64 -17.27 -15.60
C ILE A 166 1.30 -18.49 -14.74
N SER A 167 0.18 -19.16 -15.03
CA SER A 167 -0.29 -20.35 -14.31
C SER A 167 -0.21 -21.60 -15.21
N PRO A 168 0.84 -22.43 -15.08
CA PRO A 168 1.02 -23.61 -15.93
C PRO A 168 -0.04 -24.70 -15.71
N GLU A 169 -0.87 -24.58 -14.66
CA GLU A 169 -2.00 -25.49 -14.38
C GLU A 169 -3.31 -25.08 -15.09
N GLY A 170 -3.32 -23.94 -15.79
CA GLY A 170 -4.49 -23.39 -16.48
C GLY A 170 -4.81 -21.96 -16.02
N ALA A 171 -5.65 -21.26 -16.80
CA ALA A 171 -6.11 -19.92 -16.42
C ALA A 171 -6.90 -19.94 -15.10
N VAL A 172 -6.56 -19.01 -14.20
CA VAL A 172 -7.18 -18.86 -12.88
C VAL A 172 -7.81 -17.48 -12.78
N SER A 173 -9.08 -17.44 -12.38
CA SER A 173 -9.79 -16.19 -12.06
C SER A 173 -9.85 -16.00 -10.55
N PHE A 174 -9.53 -14.79 -10.11
CA PHE A 174 -9.59 -14.36 -8.72
C PHE A 174 -10.68 -13.32 -8.57
N GLU A 175 -11.51 -13.49 -7.55
CA GLU A 175 -12.52 -12.52 -7.14
C GLU A 175 -12.32 -12.23 -5.65
N MET A 176 -12.14 -10.96 -5.33
CA MET A 176 -11.83 -10.48 -3.99
C MET A 176 -12.81 -9.36 -3.62
N ALA A 177 -13.38 -9.46 -2.43
CA ALA A 177 -14.10 -8.37 -1.80
C ALA A 177 -13.30 -7.91 -0.58
N MET A 178 -13.00 -6.62 -0.51
CA MET A 178 -12.29 -6.00 0.60
C MET A 178 -13.16 -4.88 1.17
N SER A 179 -13.19 -4.78 2.49
CA SER A 179 -13.84 -3.67 3.19
C SER A 179 -12.93 -3.20 4.29
N GLY A 180 -12.95 -1.90 4.58
CA GLY A 180 -12.21 -1.37 5.70
C GLY A 180 -12.83 -0.11 6.28
N ASP A 181 -12.40 0.19 7.50
CA ASP A 181 -12.89 1.29 8.31
C ASP A 181 -11.67 1.97 8.92
N PHE A 182 -11.46 3.22 8.53
CA PHE A 182 -10.36 4.05 8.97
C PHE A 182 -10.88 5.10 9.92
N GLU A 183 -10.30 5.17 11.12
CA GLU A 183 -10.48 6.28 12.04
C GLU A 183 -9.21 7.13 12.04
N LEU A 184 -9.38 8.44 11.85
CA LEU A 184 -8.31 9.42 11.85
C LEU A 184 -8.47 10.32 13.07
N TYR A 185 -7.40 10.46 13.85
CA TYR A 185 -7.42 11.15 15.14
C TYR A 185 -6.04 11.75 15.48
N ASP A 186 -5.97 12.49 16.61
CA ASP A 186 -4.76 13.16 17.10
C ASP A 186 -4.09 14.09 16.06
N PHE A 187 -4.91 14.80 15.28
CA PHE A 187 -4.43 15.76 14.28
C PHE A 187 -3.50 16.82 14.88
N GLY A 188 -2.34 16.99 14.26
CA GLY A 188 -1.29 17.91 14.74
C GLY A 188 -0.54 17.41 15.98
N GLY A 189 -0.79 16.19 16.44
CA GLY A 189 -0.04 15.55 17.50
C GLY A 189 1.41 15.23 17.12
N GLU A 190 2.29 15.18 18.12
CA GLU A 190 3.68 14.78 17.93
C GLU A 190 3.79 13.25 17.78
N VAL A 191 4.32 12.79 16.65
CA VAL A 191 4.57 11.36 16.42
C VAL A 191 5.86 10.95 17.12
N LYS A 192 5.76 10.03 18.07
CA LYS A 192 6.92 9.46 18.76
C LYS A 192 7.42 8.21 18.04
N ILE A 193 8.65 8.27 17.57
CA ILE A 193 9.30 7.17 16.85
C ILE A 193 10.17 6.37 17.85
N PRO A 194 10.11 5.03 17.86
CA PRO A 194 11.00 4.21 18.69
C PRO A 194 12.47 4.36 18.27
N ASP A 195 13.39 4.05 19.18
CA ASP A 195 14.81 4.04 18.86
C ASP A 195 15.14 2.88 17.91
N VAL A 196 15.53 3.22 16.68
CA VAL A 196 15.92 2.29 15.61
C VAL A 196 17.42 2.35 15.30
N SER A 197 18.23 2.99 16.15
CA SER A 197 19.66 3.16 15.92
C SER A 197 20.45 1.84 15.88
N GLY A 198 19.94 0.80 16.55
CA GLY A 198 20.50 -0.55 16.54
C GLY A 198 19.96 -1.47 15.45
N ALA A 199 19.28 -0.94 14.42
CA ALA A 199 18.77 -1.74 13.33
C ALA A 199 19.90 -2.37 12.50
N ILE A 200 19.69 -3.61 12.07
CA ILE A 200 20.60 -4.37 11.22
C ILE A 200 20.00 -4.52 9.82
N THR A 201 20.82 -4.80 8.82
CA THR A 201 20.30 -5.08 7.48
C THR A 201 19.58 -6.43 7.44
N GLN A 202 18.76 -6.64 6.40
CA GLN A 202 18.12 -7.93 6.15
C GLN A 202 19.16 -9.06 6.00
N GLU A 203 20.30 -8.78 5.36
CA GLU A 203 21.41 -9.74 5.18
C GLU A 203 22.00 -10.17 6.53
N GLU A 204 22.32 -9.21 7.39
CA GLU A 204 22.83 -9.49 8.74
C GLU A 204 21.82 -10.30 9.58
N PHE A 205 20.52 -10.04 9.41
CA PHE A 205 19.47 -10.80 10.08
C PHE A 205 19.42 -12.26 9.60
N LEU A 206 19.53 -12.50 8.29
CA LEU A 206 19.56 -13.85 7.71
C LEU A 206 20.80 -14.63 8.17
N GLU A 207 21.97 -13.99 8.21
CA GLU A 207 23.17 -14.62 8.76
C GLU A 207 23.01 -15.03 10.23
N GLN A 208 22.38 -14.19 11.05
CA GLN A 208 22.11 -14.51 12.46
C GLN A 208 21.13 -15.68 12.60
N MET A 209 20.11 -15.74 11.74
CA MET A 209 19.15 -16.85 11.71
C MET A 209 19.83 -18.16 11.31
N MET A 210 20.67 -18.15 10.28
CA MET A 210 21.42 -19.34 9.84
C MET A 210 22.37 -19.86 10.92
N LYS A 211 23.15 -18.98 11.55
CA LYS A 211 24.03 -19.36 12.67
C LYS A 211 23.26 -19.95 13.85
N LYS A 212 22.07 -19.42 14.17
CA LYS A 212 21.23 -19.98 15.24
C LYS A 212 20.69 -21.37 14.91
N MET A 213 20.34 -21.63 13.65
CA MET A 213 19.88 -22.96 13.23
C MET A 213 21.02 -23.99 13.30
N GLU A 214 22.23 -23.65 12.85
CA GLU A 214 23.41 -24.53 12.95
C GLU A 214 23.77 -24.90 14.39
N ILE A 215 23.64 -23.97 15.35
CA ILE A 215 23.94 -24.22 16.77
C ILE A 215 22.87 -25.09 17.46
N THR A 216 21.66 -25.17 16.91
CA THR A 216 20.55 -25.94 17.51
C THR A 216 20.54 -27.41 17.07
N GLU A 217 21.35 -27.77 16.06
CA GLU A 217 21.49 -29.14 15.54
C GLU A 217 22.68 -29.93 16.14
N GLU A 218 23.51 -29.32 16.99
CA GLU A 218 24.55 -29.99 17.82
C GLU A 218 24.06 -30.28 19.26
#